data_AF-A0ABD0TXM7-F1
#
_entry.id   AF-A0ABD0TXM7-F1
#
_cell.length_a   1.000
_cell.length_b   1.000
_cell.length_c   1.000
_cell.angle_alpha   90.00
_cell.angle_beta   90.00
_cell.angle_gamma   90.00
#
_symmetry.space_group_name_H-M   'P 1'
#
loop_
_entity.id
_entity.type
_entity.pdbx_description
1 polymer ?
#
loop_
_entity_poly.entity_id
_entity_poly.type
_entity_poly.pdbx_seq_one_letter_code
_entity_poly.pdbx_strand_id
1 'polypeptide(L)'
;MALAAPGFSYSPKRVSLSFAKCLRHRDDGSDLATLSSPSSPHKWRMVIAYDGKKFAGWQYQESPPTIQCLIEKALTLITKLDRKQLHLVGAGRTDAGVHAWGQVAHFITPFNIDCLESIHAALNGLLPSEIRVREISPACPEFHARFSTISKLYHYKIYNDLIMDPFQSRYAYHSGYKLNPVVMREAASYFVGRHDFTSFANVSHSDGLVNPVKEIFQFHVKEMDHVFQIEVEGTGFLYRQVRNMVALLIEIGREALPPVVVRDILAARNRRELAKFAMSAPPHGLCLMSVNYSDDILKAPAGCPASSFGKPQTTSKCRLPFY
;
A
#
# COMPACT_ATOMS: atom_id res chain seq x y z
N MET A 1 -54.08 2.71 -9.78
CA MET A 1 -54.29 2.35 -8.37
C MET A 1 -52.93 2.44 -7.69
N ALA A 2 -52.69 3.57 -7.03
CA ALA A 2 -51.41 3.91 -6.41
C ALA A 2 -51.31 3.23 -5.03
N LEU A 3 -50.19 2.57 -4.77
CA LEU A 3 -49.81 2.17 -3.42
C LEU A 3 -48.38 2.63 -3.17
N ALA A 4 -48.29 3.72 -2.42
CA ALA A 4 -47.05 4.32 -1.92
C ALA A 4 -46.53 3.49 -0.73
N ALA A 5 -45.24 3.16 -0.76
CA ALA A 5 -44.51 2.62 0.39
C ALA A 5 -43.83 3.77 1.17
N PRO A 6 -43.76 3.71 2.51
CA PRO A 6 -43.39 4.85 3.34
C PRO A 6 -41.89 5.15 3.28
N GLY A 7 -41.57 6.44 3.16
CA GLY A 7 -40.21 6.97 3.18
C GLY A 7 -39.58 6.89 4.57
N PHE A 8 -38.40 6.30 4.65
CA PHE A 8 -37.50 6.45 5.79
C PHE A 8 -36.68 7.73 5.62
N SER A 9 -37.03 8.78 6.37
CA SER A 9 -36.21 9.98 6.50
C SER A 9 -35.07 9.70 7.48
N TYR A 10 -33.85 9.61 6.97
CA TYR A 10 -32.65 9.52 7.80
C TYR A 10 -32.21 10.94 8.17
N SER A 11 -32.52 11.37 9.39
CA SER A 11 -32.01 12.60 9.97
C SER A 11 -30.56 12.40 10.43
N PRO A 12 -29.56 13.14 9.91
CA PRO A 12 -28.22 13.08 10.45
C PRO A 12 -28.20 13.80 11.80
N LYS A 13 -28.05 13.03 12.88
CA LYS A 13 -27.71 13.56 14.21
C LYS A 13 -26.40 14.34 14.09
N ARG A 14 -26.47 15.66 14.30
CA ARG A 14 -25.30 16.53 14.49
C ARG A 14 -24.46 15.98 15.65
N VAL A 15 -23.32 15.41 15.34
CA VAL A 15 -22.25 15.21 16.33
C VAL A 15 -21.54 16.55 16.47
N SER A 16 -21.91 17.33 17.47
CA SER A 16 -21.18 18.54 17.86
C SER A 16 -19.89 18.13 18.58
N LEU A 17 -18.82 17.91 17.82
CA LEU A 17 -17.46 17.85 18.38
C LEU A 17 -17.01 19.28 18.67
N SER A 18 -16.87 19.62 19.95
CA SER A 18 -16.30 20.91 20.36
C SER A 18 -14.81 20.96 20.01
N PHE A 19 -14.51 21.35 18.78
CA PHE A 19 -13.14 21.59 18.28
C PHE A 19 -12.54 22.93 18.77
N ALA A 20 -13.22 23.66 19.65
CA ALA A 20 -12.91 25.07 19.93
C ALA A 20 -12.10 25.34 21.21
N LYS A 21 -11.28 24.41 21.71
CA LYS A 21 -10.54 24.65 22.98
C LYS A 21 -9.01 24.52 22.97
N CYS A 22 -8.37 24.37 21.81
CA CYS A 22 -6.89 24.37 21.70
C CYS A 22 -6.28 25.54 20.91
N LEU A 23 -7.06 26.60 20.63
CA LEU A 23 -6.53 27.85 20.08
C LEU A 23 -7.01 29.00 20.96
N ARG A 24 -6.27 29.33 22.01
CA ARG A 24 -6.44 30.60 22.73
C ARG A 24 -5.15 31.41 22.62
N HIS A 25 -5.27 32.51 21.90
CA HIS A 25 -4.35 33.65 21.90
C HIS A 25 -4.08 34.11 23.34
N ARG A 26 -2.81 34.31 23.67
CA ARG A 26 -2.39 35.30 24.66
C ARG A 26 -1.81 36.47 23.87
N ASP A 27 -2.51 37.60 23.91
CA ASP A 27 -1.90 38.91 23.67
C ASP A 27 -1.21 39.31 24.97
N ASP A 28 0.08 39.59 24.89
CA ASP A 28 0.74 40.65 25.66
C ASP A 28 1.98 41.09 24.88
N GLY A 29 2.18 42.41 24.85
CA GLY A 29 3.01 43.10 23.88
C GLY A 29 4.51 43.06 24.12
N SER A 30 5.19 43.60 23.09
CA SER A 30 6.60 44.00 22.98
C SER A 30 7.64 42.91 23.24
N ASP A 31 8.18 42.35 22.15
CA ASP A 31 9.63 42.28 21.98
C ASP A 31 9.99 42.03 20.51
N LEU A 32 11.13 42.60 20.11
CA LEU A 32 11.63 42.64 18.74
C LEU A 32 11.52 41.29 18.03
N ALA A 33 10.79 41.29 16.90
CA ALA A 33 10.72 40.17 15.99
C ALA A 33 12.12 39.83 15.46
N THR A 34 12.77 38.89 16.13
CA THR A 34 13.84 38.10 15.54
C THR A 34 13.18 37.37 14.39
N LEU A 35 13.54 37.72 13.15
CA LEU A 35 13.15 37.00 11.95
C LEU A 35 13.64 35.55 12.10
N SER A 36 12.80 34.69 12.66
CA SER A 36 13.04 33.25 12.68
C SER A 36 13.15 32.82 11.23
N SER A 37 14.28 32.22 10.87
CA SER A 37 14.42 31.47 9.63
C SER A 37 13.16 30.64 9.38
N PRO A 38 12.69 30.48 8.12
CA PRO A 38 11.52 29.65 7.86
C PRO A 38 11.79 28.27 8.45
N SER A 39 11.06 27.93 9.51
CA SER A 39 11.21 26.65 10.20
C SER A 39 11.04 25.54 9.15
N SER A 40 11.99 24.62 9.08
CA SER A 40 11.89 23.50 8.14
C SER A 40 10.54 22.79 8.29
N PRO A 41 9.89 22.38 7.19
CA PRO A 41 8.57 21.79 7.25
C PRO A 41 8.60 20.50 8.10
N HIS A 42 7.54 20.28 8.87
CA HIS A 42 7.40 19.09 9.70
C HIS A 42 6.96 17.93 8.82
N LYS A 43 7.59 16.76 8.99
CA LYS A 43 7.31 15.56 8.20
C LYS A 43 6.60 14.52 9.05
N TRP A 44 5.57 13.92 8.47
CA TRP A 44 4.72 12.93 9.13
C TRP A 44 4.66 11.67 8.30
N ARG A 45 4.78 10.52 8.96
CA ARG A 45 4.64 9.20 8.35
C ARG A 45 3.29 8.63 8.71
N MET A 46 2.66 7.95 7.75
CA MET A 46 1.45 7.17 7.94
C MET A 46 1.64 5.72 7.53
N VAL A 47 1.09 4.80 8.31
CA VAL A 47 0.87 3.41 7.91
C VAL A 47 -0.59 3.25 7.54
N ILE A 48 -0.88 2.67 6.38
CA ILE A 48 -2.21 2.67 5.76
C ILE A 48 -2.54 1.24 5.33
N ALA A 49 -3.75 0.80 5.67
CA ALA A 49 -4.37 -0.39 5.10
C ALA A 49 -5.55 0.02 4.21
N TYR A 50 -5.75 -0.72 3.13
CA TYR A 50 -6.93 -0.57 2.28
C TYR A 50 -7.34 -1.84 1.56
N ASP A 51 -8.65 -1.99 1.40
CA ASP A 51 -9.25 -2.90 0.44
C ASP A 51 -9.33 -2.22 -0.94
N GLY A 52 -8.46 -2.62 -1.87
CA GLY A 52 -8.32 -1.98 -3.17
C GLY A 52 -9.45 -2.23 -4.16
N LYS A 53 -10.40 -3.14 -3.90
CA LYS A 53 -11.34 -3.66 -4.90
C LYS A 53 -12.14 -2.57 -5.63
N LYS A 54 -12.54 -1.51 -4.92
CA LYS A 54 -13.38 -0.42 -5.44
C LYS A 54 -12.58 0.79 -5.96
N PHE A 55 -11.25 0.74 -5.93
CA PHE A 55 -10.41 1.91 -6.19
C PHE A 55 -9.54 1.69 -7.43
N ALA A 56 -9.25 2.77 -8.15
CA ALA A 56 -8.38 2.77 -9.32
C ALA A 56 -6.88 2.74 -8.95
N GLY A 57 -6.56 2.17 -7.80
CA GLY A 57 -5.21 2.02 -7.26
C GLY A 57 -4.81 3.13 -6.32
N TRP A 58 -3.51 3.23 -6.07
CA TRP A 58 -2.95 4.20 -5.13
C TRP A 58 -2.89 5.62 -5.70
N GLN A 59 -2.23 5.78 -6.86
CA GLN A 59 -1.77 7.07 -7.38
C GLN A 59 -2.92 8.07 -7.59
N TYR A 60 -2.73 9.33 -7.23
CA TYR A 60 -3.77 10.37 -7.38
C TYR A 60 -4.44 10.39 -8.77
N GLN A 61 -5.76 10.20 -8.77
CA GLN A 61 -6.68 10.52 -9.87
C GLN A 61 -8.00 10.96 -9.21
N GLU A 62 -8.64 11.99 -9.77
CA GLU A 62 -9.89 12.52 -9.21
C GLU A 62 -11.09 11.63 -9.53
N SER A 63 -11.14 11.12 -10.76
CA SER A 63 -12.18 10.22 -11.24
C SER A 63 -11.56 9.22 -12.21
N PRO A 64 -11.71 7.90 -11.96
CA PRO A 64 -12.22 7.28 -10.72
C PRO A 64 -11.35 7.60 -9.49
N PRO A 65 -11.92 7.70 -8.27
CA PRO A 65 -11.16 8.09 -7.08
C PRO A 65 -10.14 7.01 -6.69
N THR A 66 -8.95 7.47 -6.33
CA THR A 66 -7.85 6.63 -5.84
C THR A 66 -7.61 6.80 -4.35
N ILE A 67 -6.86 5.87 -3.76
CA ILE A 67 -6.54 5.90 -2.32
C ILE A 67 -5.86 7.22 -1.94
N GLN A 68 -4.87 7.66 -2.73
CA GLN A 68 -4.16 8.91 -2.48
C GLN A 68 -5.10 10.13 -2.53
N CYS A 69 -6.00 10.19 -3.51
CA CYS A 69 -6.98 11.28 -3.65
C CYS A 69 -7.87 11.42 -2.41
N LEU A 70 -8.38 10.31 -1.87
CA LEU A 70 -9.24 10.32 -0.70
C LEU A 70 -8.49 10.72 0.58
N ILE A 71 -7.24 10.25 0.74
CA ILE A 71 -6.39 10.64 1.87
C ILE A 71 -6.03 12.11 1.80
N GLU A 72 -5.65 12.63 0.62
CA GLU A 72 -5.35 14.06 0.44
C GLU A 72 -6.57 14.93 0.73
N LYS A 73 -7.76 14.55 0.25
CA LYS A 73 -9.02 15.27 0.57
C LYS A 73 -9.27 15.31 2.08
N ALA A 74 -9.10 14.19 2.78
CA ALA A 74 -9.28 14.14 4.23
C ALA A 74 -8.23 15.00 4.96
N LEU A 75 -6.96 14.93 4.56
CA LEU A 75 -5.90 15.78 5.10
C LEU A 75 -6.20 17.26 4.87
N THR A 76 -6.63 17.66 3.67
CA THR A 76 -7.00 19.05 3.36
C THR A 76 -8.12 19.57 4.25
N LEU A 77 -9.14 18.74 4.54
CA LEU A 77 -10.22 19.15 5.47
C LEU A 77 -9.70 19.39 6.88
N ILE A 78 -8.72 18.61 7.34
CA ILE A 78 -8.16 18.67 8.69
C ILE A 78 -7.15 19.81 8.83
N THR A 79 -6.18 19.90 7.90
CA THR A 79 -5.02 20.80 7.99
C THR A 79 -5.24 22.14 7.30
N LYS A 80 -6.26 22.24 6.44
CA LYS A 80 -6.52 23.38 5.55
C LYS A 80 -5.43 23.62 4.50
N LEU A 81 -4.55 22.64 4.29
CA LEU A 81 -3.52 22.66 3.24
C LEU A 81 -4.03 21.98 1.98
N ASP A 82 -3.74 22.56 0.83
CA ASP A 82 -4.01 21.92 -0.44
C ASP A 82 -3.06 20.73 -0.70
N ARG A 83 -3.38 19.95 -1.74
CA ARG A 83 -2.59 18.78 -2.14
C ARG A 83 -1.12 19.09 -2.41
N LYS A 84 -0.84 20.22 -3.08
CA LYS A 84 0.53 20.59 -3.44
C LYS A 84 1.32 20.92 -2.18
N GLN A 85 0.71 21.59 -1.21
CA GLN A 85 1.33 21.92 0.08
C GLN A 85 1.57 20.69 0.97
N LEU A 86 0.68 19.68 0.92
CA LEU A 86 0.84 18.45 1.70
C LEU A 86 1.99 17.57 1.21
N HIS A 87 2.33 17.61 -0.09
CA HIS A 87 3.33 16.75 -0.72
C HIS A 87 3.22 15.27 -0.30
N LEU A 88 2.00 14.71 -0.32
CA LEU A 88 1.79 13.31 0.06
C LEU A 88 2.47 12.36 -0.94
N VAL A 89 3.39 11.53 -0.44
CA VAL A 89 4.12 10.53 -1.23
C VAL A 89 4.01 9.16 -0.58
N GLY A 90 3.50 8.19 -1.34
CA GLY A 90 3.45 6.78 -0.95
C GLY A 90 4.76 6.04 -1.24
N ALA A 91 5.01 4.96 -0.48
CA ALA A 91 6.19 4.13 -0.63
C ALA A 91 6.22 3.34 -1.93
N GLY A 92 5.04 2.93 -2.41
CA GLY A 92 4.87 2.31 -3.72
C GLY A 92 3.48 2.57 -4.27
N ARG A 93 3.36 2.52 -5.60
CA ARG A 93 2.03 2.47 -6.23
C ARG A 93 1.49 1.05 -6.12
N THR A 94 0.18 0.94 -5.92
CA THR A 94 -0.55 -0.31 -6.15
C THR A 94 -1.53 -0.10 -7.30
N ASP A 95 -1.72 -1.14 -8.10
CA ASP A 95 -2.65 -1.11 -9.24
C ASP A 95 -4.11 -1.04 -8.76
N ALA A 96 -5.02 -0.71 -9.67
CA ALA A 96 -6.45 -0.84 -9.44
C ALA A 96 -6.81 -2.26 -8.95
N GLY A 97 -7.61 -2.34 -7.88
CA GLY A 97 -8.00 -3.60 -7.28
C GLY A 97 -7.00 -4.26 -6.33
N VAL A 98 -5.77 -3.76 -6.21
CA VAL A 98 -4.73 -4.34 -5.32
C VAL A 98 -4.91 -3.82 -3.89
N HIS A 99 -4.83 -4.72 -2.91
CA HIS A 99 -4.97 -4.40 -1.49
C HIS A 99 -3.65 -3.93 -0.86
N ALA A 100 -3.73 -3.34 0.33
CA ALA A 100 -2.57 -3.14 1.19
C ALA A 100 -2.94 -3.31 2.66
N TRP A 101 -2.05 -3.90 3.42
CA TRP A 101 -2.12 -3.97 4.89
C TRP A 101 -1.15 -2.98 5.56
N GLY A 102 -0.05 -2.68 4.89
CA GLY A 102 1.05 -1.86 5.42
C GLY A 102 1.66 -0.96 4.36
N GLN A 103 0.82 -0.29 3.55
CA GLN A 103 1.30 0.82 2.72
C GLN A 103 1.83 1.92 3.63
N VAL A 104 2.94 2.54 3.24
CA VAL A 104 3.52 3.67 3.98
C VAL A 104 3.47 4.91 3.12
N ALA A 105 3.14 6.04 3.71
CA ALA A 105 3.21 7.34 3.05
C ALA A 105 3.82 8.39 3.98
N HIS A 106 4.29 9.48 3.42
CA HIS A 106 4.63 10.68 4.18
C HIS A 106 4.00 11.92 3.57
N PHE A 107 3.73 12.91 4.40
CA PHE A 107 3.31 14.25 4.02
C PHE A 107 4.02 15.28 4.88
N ILE A 108 3.92 16.55 4.51
CA ILE A 108 4.53 17.65 5.24
C ILE A 108 3.51 18.72 5.65
N THR A 109 3.82 19.45 6.71
CA THR A 109 3.08 20.64 7.15
C THR A 109 4.04 21.76 7.52
N PRO A 110 3.65 23.05 7.35
CA PRO A 110 4.47 24.17 7.78
C PRO A 110 4.43 24.38 9.30
N PHE A 111 3.51 23.71 10.00
CA PHE A 111 3.33 23.78 11.45
C PHE A 111 3.51 22.40 12.10
N ASN A 112 3.83 22.38 13.39
CA ASN A 112 3.84 21.17 14.18
C ASN A 112 2.40 20.67 14.44
N ILE A 113 2.20 19.35 14.44
CA ILE A 113 0.93 18.74 14.87
C ILE A 113 1.11 18.27 16.30
N ASP A 114 0.54 18.98 17.26
CA ASP A 114 0.78 18.70 18.69
C ASP A 114 0.10 17.41 19.18
N CYS A 115 -1.03 17.01 18.55
CA CYS A 115 -1.79 15.82 18.94
C CYS A 115 -2.10 14.93 17.72
N LEU A 116 -1.24 13.95 17.48
CA LEU A 116 -1.40 13.00 16.37
C LEU A 116 -2.61 12.07 16.53
N GLU A 117 -3.04 11.79 17.77
CA GLU A 117 -4.24 11.00 18.03
C GLU A 117 -5.50 11.65 17.43
N SER A 118 -5.67 12.97 17.61
CA SER A 118 -6.79 13.72 17.06
C SER A 118 -6.82 13.69 15.53
N ILE A 119 -5.65 13.87 14.88
CA ILE A 119 -5.54 13.80 13.41
C ILE A 119 -5.82 12.39 12.90
N HIS A 120 -5.31 11.38 13.60
CA HIS A 120 -5.54 9.98 13.26
C HIS A 120 -7.02 9.60 13.36
N ALA A 121 -7.70 10.00 14.44
CA ALA A 121 -9.13 9.81 14.61
C ALA A 121 -9.93 10.54 13.52
N ALA A 122 -9.59 11.79 13.23
CA ALA A 122 -10.26 12.58 12.19
C ALA A 122 -10.10 11.96 10.79
N LEU A 123 -8.90 11.49 10.43
CA LEU A 123 -8.66 10.80 9.16
C LEU A 123 -9.55 9.58 9.02
N ASN A 124 -9.57 8.70 10.03
CA ASN A 124 -10.39 7.49 10.00
C ASN A 124 -11.91 7.77 10.06
N GLY A 125 -12.32 8.92 10.61
CA GLY A 125 -13.71 9.38 10.59
C GLY A 125 -14.16 9.94 9.23
N LEU A 126 -13.24 10.49 8.44
CA LEU A 126 -13.51 11.06 7.11
C LEU A 126 -13.33 10.05 5.96
N LEU A 127 -12.46 9.05 6.13
CA LEU A 127 -12.17 8.05 5.11
C LEU A 127 -13.28 6.98 5.01
N PRO A 128 -13.53 6.43 3.81
CA PRO A 128 -14.45 5.30 3.65
C PRO A 128 -13.98 4.08 4.44
N SER A 129 -14.89 3.15 4.74
CA SER A 129 -14.59 1.97 5.58
C SER A 129 -13.44 1.10 5.09
N GLU A 130 -13.22 1.10 3.78
CA GLU A 130 -12.20 0.34 3.08
C GLU A 130 -10.79 0.93 3.20
N ILE A 131 -10.62 2.13 3.75
CA ILE A 131 -9.31 2.78 3.92
C ILE A 131 -9.13 3.11 5.41
N ARG A 132 -8.04 2.62 5.99
CA ARG A 132 -7.70 2.88 7.40
C ARG A 132 -6.27 3.34 7.52
N VAL A 133 -6.10 4.51 8.12
CA VAL A 133 -4.80 4.90 8.67
C VAL A 133 -4.63 4.08 9.94
N ARG A 134 -3.56 3.30 10.00
CA ARG A 134 -3.22 2.40 11.11
C ARG A 134 -2.20 3.00 12.05
N GLU A 135 -1.45 4.01 11.64
CA GLU A 135 -0.52 4.74 12.51
C GLU A 135 -0.23 6.08 11.88
N ILE A 136 -0.03 7.11 12.70
CA ILE A 136 0.65 8.34 12.31
C ILE A 136 1.79 8.59 13.29
N SER A 137 2.96 8.92 12.76
CA SER A 137 4.14 9.26 13.56
C SER A 137 4.87 10.47 12.98
N PRO A 138 5.65 11.20 13.79
CA PRO A 138 6.68 12.08 13.25
C PRO A 138 7.65 11.28 12.39
N ALA A 139 8.30 11.94 11.45
CA ALA A 139 9.38 11.39 10.65
C ALA A 139 10.53 12.39 10.60
N CYS A 140 11.77 11.90 10.55
CA CYS A 140 12.91 12.77 10.34
C CYS A 140 12.83 13.50 8.99
N PRO A 141 13.42 14.69 8.84
CA PRO A 141 13.43 15.43 7.58
C PRO A 141 14.00 14.61 6.41
N GLU A 142 14.91 13.67 6.65
CA GLU A 142 15.56 12.82 5.67
C GLU A 142 14.68 11.64 5.22
N PHE A 143 13.66 11.28 6.00
CA PHE A 143 12.78 10.16 5.67
C PHE A 143 12.04 10.42 4.35
N HIS A 144 12.10 9.45 3.44
CA HIS A 144 11.30 9.47 2.23
C HIS A 144 10.62 8.12 2.04
N ALA A 145 9.28 8.11 2.10
CA ALA A 145 8.49 6.88 2.06
C ALA A 145 8.87 5.93 0.91
N ARG A 146 9.23 6.45 -0.27
CA ARG A 146 9.64 5.64 -1.43
C ARG A 146 11.12 5.30 -1.49
N PHE A 147 12.00 6.20 -1.04
CA PHE A 147 13.43 6.13 -1.34
C PHE A 147 14.26 5.63 -0.17
N SER A 148 13.75 5.77 1.06
CA SER A 148 14.35 5.17 2.25
C SER A 148 13.98 3.69 2.43
N THR A 149 13.15 3.12 1.55
CA THR A 149 12.69 1.73 1.63
C THR A 149 13.84 0.75 1.44
N ILE A 150 13.96 -0.21 2.35
CA ILE A 150 14.88 -1.35 2.23
C ILE A 150 14.21 -2.49 1.47
N SER A 151 12.97 -2.82 1.83
CA SER A 151 12.23 -3.89 1.18
C SER A 151 10.72 -3.69 1.23
N LYS A 152 10.02 -4.45 0.37
CA LYS A 152 8.56 -4.55 0.35
C LYS A 152 8.17 -6.01 0.32
N LEU A 153 7.22 -6.38 1.17
CA LEU A 153 6.64 -7.72 1.23
C LEU A 153 5.26 -7.71 0.59
N TYR A 154 5.05 -8.59 -0.38
CA TYR A 154 3.73 -8.83 -0.98
C TYR A 154 3.27 -10.25 -0.74
N HIS A 155 1.98 -10.40 -0.43
CA HIS A 155 1.29 -11.69 -0.50
C HIS A 155 0.39 -11.71 -1.73
N TYR A 156 0.39 -12.83 -2.44
CA TYR A 156 -0.64 -13.16 -3.42
C TYR A 156 -1.34 -14.44 -3.00
N LYS A 157 -2.68 -14.44 -2.93
CA LYS A 157 -3.46 -15.62 -2.56
C LYS A 157 -4.12 -16.25 -3.77
N ILE A 158 -3.98 -17.56 -3.86
CA ILE A 158 -4.67 -18.40 -4.84
C ILE A 158 -5.53 -19.38 -4.03
N TYR A 159 -6.84 -19.33 -4.20
CA TYR A 159 -7.74 -20.34 -3.68
C TYR A 159 -7.79 -21.49 -4.68
N ASN A 160 -7.30 -22.67 -4.29
CA ASN A 160 -7.16 -23.83 -5.14
C ASN A 160 -8.09 -24.97 -4.72
N ASP A 161 -9.33 -24.86 -5.17
CA ASP A 161 -10.34 -25.91 -5.06
C ASP A 161 -11.32 -25.79 -6.23
N LEU A 162 -12.13 -26.82 -6.47
CA LEU A 162 -13.15 -26.82 -7.51
C LEU A 162 -14.20 -25.73 -7.27
N ILE A 163 -14.60 -25.52 -6.01
CA ILE A 163 -15.66 -24.58 -5.63
C ILE A 163 -15.05 -23.45 -4.80
N MET A 164 -15.18 -22.21 -5.28
CA MET A 164 -14.67 -21.03 -4.59
C MET A 164 -15.42 -20.76 -3.29
N ASP A 165 -14.71 -20.60 -2.18
CA ASP A 165 -15.29 -20.06 -0.95
C ASP A 165 -15.68 -18.58 -1.16
N PRO A 166 -16.97 -18.20 -1.00
CA PRO A 166 -17.40 -16.81 -1.16
C PRO A 166 -16.68 -15.84 -0.21
N PHE A 167 -16.21 -16.28 0.96
CA PHE A 167 -15.46 -15.43 1.90
C PHE A 167 -14.02 -15.15 1.45
N GLN A 168 -13.46 -15.99 0.57
CA GLN A 168 -12.13 -15.83 -0.01
C GLN A 168 -12.16 -15.06 -1.33
N SER A 169 -13.32 -15.04 -2.02
CA SER A 169 -13.50 -14.50 -3.38
C SER A 169 -13.07 -13.05 -3.55
N ARG A 170 -13.00 -12.31 -2.45
CA ARG A 170 -12.60 -10.91 -2.44
C ARG A 170 -11.09 -10.71 -2.41
N TYR A 171 -10.33 -11.68 -1.91
CA TYR A 171 -8.92 -11.53 -1.53
C TYR A 171 -8.01 -12.62 -2.10
N ALA A 172 -8.56 -13.59 -2.83
CA ALA A 172 -7.81 -14.66 -3.47
C ALA A 172 -8.30 -14.89 -4.91
N TYR A 173 -7.35 -15.18 -5.80
CA TYR A 173 -7.65 -15.64 -7.15
C TYR A 173 -8.12 -17.09 -7.11
N HIS A 174 -9.24 -17.41 -7.75
CA HIS A 174 -9.73 -18.78 -7.85
C HIS A 174 -9.03 -19.55 -8.97
N SER A 175 -8.37 -20.66 -8.63
CA SER A 175 -7.93 -21.66 -9.60
C SER A 175 -8.71 -22.96 -9.39
N GLY A 176 -9.59 -23.28 -10.34
CA GLY A 176 -10.29 -24.58 -10.37
C GLY A 176 -9.41 -25.75 -10.85
N TYR A 177 -8.22 -25.48 -11.38
CA TYR A 177 -7.22 -26.51 -11.71
C TYR A 177 -6.37 -26.80 -10.50
N LYS A 178 -6.23 -28.06 -10.10
CA LYS A 178 -5.28 -28.47 -9.06
C LYS A 178 -3.86 -28.04 -9.43
N LEU A 179 -3.21 -27.27 -8.58
CA LEU A 179 -1.85 -26.81 -8.82
C LEU A 179 -0.86 -27.71 -8.08
N ASN A 180 0.29 -27.98 -8.69
CA ASN A 180 1.40 -28.67 -8.07
C ASN A 180 2.31 -27.66 -7.34
N PRO A 181 2.31 -27.62 -6.00
CA PRO A 181 3.12 -26.66 -5.26
C PRO A 181 4.63 -26.96 -5.32
N VAL A 182 5.05 -28.19 -5.64
CA VAL A 182 6.47 -28.57 -5.74
C VAL A 182 7.13 -27.84 -6.91
N VAL A 183 6.53 -27.91 -8.10
CA VAL A 183 7.04 -27.23 -9.30
C VAL A 183 6.93 -25.71 -9.18
N MET A 184 5.90 -25.20 -8.49
CA MET A 184 5.79 -23.77 -8.19
C MET A 184 6.90 -23.27 -7.27
N ARG A 185 7.26 -24.04 -6.23
CA ARG A 185 8.40 -23.70 -5.33
C ARG A 185 9.73 -23.74 -6.08
N GLU A 186 9.93 -24.72 -6.95
CA GLU A 186 11.12 -24.78 -7.80
C GLU A 186 11.22 -23.53 -8.70
N ALA A 187 10.15 -23.19 -9.41
CA ALA A 187 10.11 -22.01 -10.27
C ALA A 187 10.31 -20.70 -9.48
N ALA A 188 9.72 -20.59 -8.29
CA ALA A 188 9.88 -19.44 -7.41
C ALA A 188 11.36 -19.21 -7.03
N SER A 189 12.13 -20.30 -6.82
CA SER A 189 13.55 -20.20 -6.48
C SER A 189 14.39 -19.52 -7.56
N TYR A 190 14.01 -19.65 -8.84
CA TYR A 190 14.73 -19.03 -9.95
C TYR A 190 14.57 -17.51 -10.02
N PHE A 191 13.60 -16.94 -9.32
CA PHE A 191 13.43 -15.50 -9.21
C PHE A 191 14.26 -14.86 -8.10
N VAL A 192 14.75 -15.65 -7.12
CA VAL A 192 15.51 -15.15 -5.98
C VAL A 192 16.88 -14.63 -6.45
N GLY A 193 17.34 -13.55 -5.85
CA GLY A 193 18.56 -12.84 -6.22
C GLY A 193 18.31 -11.63 -7.11
N ARG A 194 19.39 -11.15 -7.73
CA ARG A 194 19.41 -9.90 -8.51
C ARG A 194 19.27 -10.17 -10.01
N HIS A 195 18.18 -9.69 -10.59
CA HIS A 195 17.85 -9.92 -12.01
C HIS A 195 17.31 -8.67 -12.69
N ASP A 196 17.43 -8.62 -14.02
CA ASP A 196 16.67 -7.70 -14.85
C ASP A 196 15.24 -8.26 -15.05
N PHE A 197 14.24 -7.54 -14.54
CA PHE A 197 12.84 -7.97 -14.58
C PHE A 197 12.05 -7.35 -15.74
N THR A 198 12.71 -6.86 -16.80
CA THR A 198 12.03 -6.28 -17.98
C THR A 198 10.98 -7.25 -18.57
N SER A 199 11.27 -8.55 -18.62
CA SER A 199 10.31 -9.56 -19.08
C SER A 199 9.06 -9.71 -18.21
N PHE A 200 9.12 -9.25 -16.96
CA PHE A 200 8.02 -9.30 -16.00
C PHE A 200 7.41 -7.92 -15.74
N ALA A 201 7.87 -6.87 -16.42
CA ALA A 201 7.33 -5.52 -16.25
C ALA A 201 6.38 -5.14 -17.39
N ASN A 202 5.32 -4.43 -17.06
CA ASN A 202 4.54 -3.71 -18.07
C ASN A 202 5.13 -2.32 -18.27
N VAL A 203 5.04 -1.80 -19.50
CA VAL A 203 5.43 -0.41 -19.80
C VAL A 203 4.52 0.53 -19.01
N SER A 204 5.10 1.45 -18.26
CA SER A 204 4.39 2.57 -17.65
C SER A 204 4.62 3.81 -18.51
N HIS A 205 3.55 4.48 -18.94
CA HIS A 205 3.65 5.74 -19.69
C HIS A 205 4.06 6.94 -18.81
N SER A 206 4.14 6.76 -17.49
CA SER A 206 4.23 7.85 -16.50
C SER A 206 5.53 7.90 -15.72
N ASP A 207 6.43 6.93 -15.89
CA ASP A 207 7.73 6.92 -15.20
C ASP A 207 8.84 6.96 -16.26
N GLY A 208 9.89 7.76 -16.02
CA GLY A 208 11.09 7.81 -16.86
C GLY A 208 11.88 6.49 -16.86
N LEU A 209 13.20 6.53 -17.05
CA LEU A 209 14.06 5.34 -16.96
C LEU A 209 14.00 4.72 -15.55
N VAL A 210 13.10 3.76 -15.33
CA VAL A 210 13.04 2.94 -14.12
C VAL A 210 14.09 1.85 -14.25
N ASN A 211 15.00 1.75 -13.27
CA ASN A 211 15.97 0.65 -13.23
C ASN A 211 15.23 -0.70 -13.20
N PRO A 212 15.35 -1.54 -14.25
CA PRO A 212 14.65 -2.81 -14.35
C PRO A 212 15.29 -3.90 -13.47
N VAL A 213 16.51 -3.64 -12.98
CA VAL A 213 17.19 -4.54 -12.07
C VAL A 213 16.59 -4.41 -10.68
N LYS A 214 16.09 -5.54 -10.16
CA LYS A 214 15.60 -5.68 -8.78
C LYS A 214 16.27 -6.88 -8.13
N GLU A 215 16.21 -6.89 -6.81
CA GLU A 215 16.67 -8.01 -6.01
C GLU A 215 15.50 -8.53 -5.20
N ILE A 216 15.22 -9.83 -5.37
CA ILE A 216 14.23 -10.58 -4.59
C ILE A 216 15.00 -11.33 -3.51
N PHE A 217 14.68 -11.06 -2.26
CA PHE A 217 15.30 -11.68 -1.10
C PHE A 217 14.72 -13.06 -0.82
N GLN A 218 13.40 -13.18 -0.95
CA GLN A 218 12.67 -14.41 -0.75
C GLN A 218 11.44 -14.48 -1.67
N PHE A 219 11.12 -15.70 -2.10
CA PHE A 219 9.93 -16.01 -2.88
C PHE A 219 9.42 -17.39 -2.50
N HIS A 220 8.39 -17.42 -1.65
CA HIS A 220 7.84 -18.64 -1.07
C HIS A 220 6.45 -18.96 -1.60
N VAL A 221 6.16 -20.25 -1.72
CA VAL A 221 4.82 -20.80 -2.00
C VAL A 221 4.42 -21.66 -0.81
N LYS A 222 3.56 -21.09 0.04
CA LYS A 222 3.04 -21.71 1.26
C LYS A 222 1.66 -22.29 0.98
N GLU A 223 1.45 -23.54 1.36
CA GLU A 223 0.18 -24.24 1.24
C GLU A 223 -0.54 -24.17 2.59
N MET A 224 -1.77 -23.67 2.57
CA MET A 224 -2.62 -23.44 3.73
C MET A 224 -4.01 -24.00 3.41
N ASP A 225 -4.19 -25.30 3.56
CA ASP A 225 -5.38 -26.03 3.12
C ASP A 225 -5.71 -25.74 1.65
N HIS A 226 -6.85 -25.10 1.36
CA HIS A 226 -7.29 -24.73 0.02
C HIS A 226 -6.67 -23.43 -0.51
N VAL A 227 -5.75 -22.79 0.22
CA VAL A 227 -5.13 -21.53 -0.18
C VAL A 227 -3.63 -21.71 -0.36
N PHE A 228 -3.13 -21.37 -1.54
CA PHE A 228 -1.72 -21.07 -1.73
C PHE A 228 -1.45 -19.60 -1.46
N GLN A 229 -0.59 -19.33 -0.48
CA GLN A 229 -0.03 -18.01 -0.24
C GLN A 229 1.34 -17.92 -0.89
N ILE A 230 1.42 -17.06 -1.89
CA ILE A 230 2.65 -16.67 -2.55
C ILE A 230 3.21 -15.45 -1.82
N GLU A 231 4.40 -15.57 -1.27
CA GLU A 231 5.05 -14.51 -0.49
C GLU A 231 6.32 -14.08 -1.22
N VAL A 232 6.45 -12.80 -1.55
CA VAL A 232 7.63 -12.26 -2.23
C VAL A 232 8.10 -10.99 -1.55
N GLU A 233 9.39 -10.97 -1.21
CA GLU A 233 10.06 -9.81 -0.64
C GLU A 233 11.25 -9.41 -1.50
N GLY A 234 11.43 -8.11 -1.70
CA GLY A 234 12.59 -7.58 -2.39
C GLY A 234 12.73 -6.08 -2.23
N THR A 235 13.78 -5.53 -2.83
CA THR A 235 14.11 -4.08 -2.81
C THR A 235 13.01 -3.19 -3.38
N GLY A 236 12.14 -3.76 -4.21
CA GLY A 236 11.00 -3.11 -4.83
C GLY A 236 10.60 -3.85 -6.09
N PHE A 237 9.46 -3.45 -6.67
CA PHE A 237 8.89 -4.14 -7.82
C PHE A 237 8.51 -3.14 -8.91
N LEU A 238 8.72 -3.55 -10.16
CA LEU A 238 8.28 -2.83 -11.34
C LEU A 238 6.76 -2.94 -11.50
N TYR A 239 6.20 -2.10 -12.37
CA TYR A 239 4.77 -2.10 -12.64
C TYR A 239 4.29 -3.50 -13.07
N ARG A 240 3.33 -4.05 -12.31
CA ARG A 240 2.76 -5.41 -12.44
C ARG A 240 3.72 -6.58 -12.25
N GLN A 241 4.97 -6.35 -11.83
CA GLN A 241 5.99 -7.42 -11.73
C GLN A 241 5.52 -8.61 -10.90
N VAL A 242 5.06 -8.39 -9.67
CA VAL A 242 4.60 -9.49 -8.79
C VAL A 242 3.48 -10.29 -9.44
N ARG A 243 2.50 -9.63 -10.03
CA ARG A 243 1.34 -10.28 -10.69
C ARG A 243 1.75 -11.07 -11.93
N ASN A 244 2.76 -10.59 -12.66
CA ASN A 244 3.32 -11.27 -13.82
C ASN A 244 4.13 -12.51 -13.41
N MET A 245 4.92 -12.44 -12.33
CA MET A 245 5.62 -13.61 -11.77
C MET A 245 4.62 -14.66 -11.28
N VAL A 246 3.60 -14.24 -10.53
CA VAL A 246 2.52 -15.13 -10.05
C VAL A 246 1.78 -15.79 -11.21
N ALA A 247 1.48 -15.07 -12.28
CA ALA A 247 0.81 -15.64 -13.44
C ALA A 247 1.60 -16.79 -14.07
N LEU A 248 2.93 -16.62 -14.21
CA LEU A 248 3.79 -17.68 -14.69
C LEU A 248 3.83 -18.87 -13.72
N LEU A 249 3.90 -18.61 -12.41
CA LEU A 249 3.83 -19.66 -11.40
C LEU A 249 2.52 -20.45 -11.46
N ILE A 250 1.39 -19.82 -11.79
CA ILE A 250 0.11 -20.52 -11.97
C ILE A 250 0.19 -21.47 -13.18
N GLU A 251 0.72 -21.03 -14.32
CA GLU A 251 0.86 -21.91 -15.50
C GLU A 251 1.85 -23.06 -15.26
N ILE A 252 2.95 -22.82 -14.56
CA ILE A 252 3.89 -23.87 -14.12
C ILE A 252 3.22 -24.81 -13.12
N GLY A 253 2.44 -24.27 -12.18
CA GLY A 253 1.68 -25.06 -11.19
C GLY A 253 0.62 -25.95 -11.83
N ARG A 254 0.08 -25.57 -13.00
CA ARG A 254 -0.76 -26.45 -13.83
C ARG A 254 0.04 -27.48 -14.62
N GLU A 255 1.36 -27.51 -14.46
CA GLU A 255 2.31 -28.33 -15.23
C GLU A 255 2.25 -28.09 -16.75
N ALA A 256 1.70 -26.94 -17.18
CA ALA A 256 1.66 -26.56 -18.59
C ALA A 256 3.03 -26.09 -19.10
N LEU A 257 3.93 -25.72 -18.19
CA LEU A 257 5.28 -25.26 -18.48
C LEU A 257 6.27 -25.84 -17.45
N PRO A 258 7.50 -26.16 -17.86
CA PRO A 258 8.53 -26.59 -16.92
C PRO A 258 9.05 -25.40 -16.09
N PRO A 259 9.43 -25.59 -14.81
CA PRO A 259 9.97 -24.53 -13.96
C PRO A 259 11.13 -23.74 -14.57
N VAL A 260 12.00 -24.41 -15.34
CA VAL A 260 13.21 -23.82 -15.94
C VAL A 260 12.91 -22.63 -16.87
N VAL A 261 11.69 -22.55 -17.43
CA VAL A 261 11.27 -21.46 -18.34
C VAL A 261 11.40 -20.08 -17.69
N VAL A 262 11.38 -19.99 -16.36
CA VAL A 262 11.62 -18.73 -15.62
C VAL A 262 12.97 -18.13 -16.00
N ARG A 263 14.01 -18.94 -16.11
CA ARG A 263 15.37 -18.48 -16.45
C ARG A 263 15.43 -17.95 -17.88
N ASP A 264 14.79 -18.64 -18.81
CA ASP A 264 14.73 -18.25 -20.21
C ASP A 264 14.00 -16.91 -20.39
N ILE A 265 12.86 -16.75 -19.71
CA ILE A 265 12.09 -15.51 -19.74
C ILE A 265 12.90 -14.37 -19.10
N LEU A 266 13.56 -14.58 -17.97
CA LEU A 266 14.44 -13.56 -17.36
C LEU A 266 15.59 -13.17 -18.31
N ALA A 267 16.25 -14.15 -18.93
CA ALA A 267 17.36 -13.92 -19.86
C ALA A 267 16.95 -13.12 -21.10
N ALA A 268 15.73 -13.31 -21.58
CA ALA A 268 15.24 -12.64 -22.78
C ALA A 268 15.02 -11.12 -22.65
N ARG A 269 14.85 -10.61 -21.41
CA ARG A 269 14.60 -9.18 -21.11
C ARG A 269 13.54 -8.53 -22.00
N ASN A 270 12.50 -9.28 -22.33
CA ASN A 270 11.45 -8.89 -23.25
C ASN A 270 10.10 -9.38 -22.75
N ARG A 271 9.21 -8.42 -22.42
CA ARG A 271 7.87 -8.72 -21.88
C ARG A 271 7.03 -9.60 -22.82
N ARG A 272 7.31 -9.59 -24.12
CA ARG A 272 6.62 -10.43 -25.11
C ARG A 272 6.83 -11.92 -24.85
N GLU A 273 7.96 -12.32 -24.27
CA GLU A 273 8.24 -13.75 -23.98
C GLU A 273 7.28 -14.31 -22.94
N LEU A 274 7.08 -13.60 -21.82
CA LEU A 274 6.05 -13.99 -20.84
C LEU A 274 4.64 -13.93 -21.44
N ALA A 275 4.37 -12.97 -22.34
CA ALA A 275 3.03 -12.77 -22.92
C ALA A 275 2.57 -13.93 -23.80
N LYS A 276 3.49 -14.80 -24.25
CA LYS A 276 3.16 -16.04 -24.97
C LYS A 276 2.41 -17.04 -24.10
N PHE A 277 2.59 -16.96 -22.79
CA PHE A 277 2.14 -17.98 -21.84
C PHE A 277 1.09 -17.45 -20.86
N ALA A 278 1.28 -16.23 -20.36
CA ALA A 278 0.50 -15.75 -19.22
C ALA A 278 0.15 -14.26 -19.31
N MET A 279 -1.11 -13.97 -19.00
CA MET A 279 -1.59 -12.63 -18.69
C MET A 279 -1.39 -12.32 -17.22
N SER A 280 -1.21 -11.04 -16.88
CA SER A 280 -0.97 -10.62 -15.49
C SER A 280 -2.06 -11.13 -14.55
N ALA A 281 -1.68 -11.75 -13.44
CA ALA A 281 -2.63 -12.33 -12.49
C ALA A 281 -3.63 -11.26 -11.99
N PRO A 282 -4.89 -11.62 -11.68
CA PRO A 282 -5.88 -10.65 -11.20
C PRO A 282 -5.42 -9.87 -9.96
N PRO A 283 -5.76 -8.58 -9.82
CA PRO A 283 -5.19 -7.73 -8.77
C PRO A 283 -5.70 -8.03 -7.36
N HIS A 284 -6.93 -8.55 -7.23
CA HIS A 284 -7.58 -8.79 -5.93
C HIS A 284 -6.93 -9.92 -5.12
N GLY A 285 -6.11 -10.76 -5.75
CA GLY A 285 -5.29 -11.72 -5.01
C GLY A 285 -4.07 -11.09 -4.34
N LEU A 286 -3.65 -9.89 -4.76
CA LEU A 286 -2.41 -9.25 -4.32
C LEU A 286 -2.65 -8.26 -3.16
N CYS A 287 -1.81 -8.34 -2.14
CA CYS A 287 -1.76 -7.39 -1.03
C CYS A 287 -0.32 -6.96 -0.72
N LEU A 288 -0.09 -5.64 -0.61
CA LEU A 288 1.14 -5.09 -0.04
C LEU A 288 1.09 -5.25 1.49
N MET A 289 1.91 -6.14 2.03
CA MET A 289 1.85 -6.49 3.45
C MET A 289 2.65 -5.53 4.32
N SER A 290 3.88 -5.21 3.91
CA SER A 290 4.73 -4.27 4.65
C SER A 290 5.72 -3.55 3.73
N VAL A 291 6.14 -2.38 4.20
CA VAL A 291 7.29 -1.64 3.68
C VAL A 291 8.27 -1.47 4.83
N ASN A 292 9.51 -1.90 4.62
CA ASN A 292 10.54 -1.94 5.65
C ASN A 292 11.58 -0.83 5.41
N TYR A 293 12.08 -0.28 6.51
CA TYR A 293 13.03 0.83 6.56
C TYR A 293 14.09 0.52 7.63
N SER A 294 15.24 1.22 7.62
CA SER A 294 16.22 1.09 8.71
C SER A 294 15.68 1.72 10.00
N ASP A 295 16.10 1.22 11.16
CA ASP A 295 15.70 1.82 12.44
C ASP A 295 16.16 3.28 12.55
N ASP A 296 17.33 3.62 11.98
CA ASP A 296 17.87 4.97 12.01
C ASP A 296 16.97 5.99 11.30
N ILE A 297 16.39 5.65 10.15
CA ILE A 297 15.52 6.58 9.41
C ILE A 297 14.10 6.64 10.00
N LEU A 298 13.76 5.71 10.92
CA LEU A 298 12.47 5.70 11.62
C LEU A 298 12.52 6.39 12.99
N LYS A 299 13.70 6.79 13.48
CA LYS A 299 13.83 7.53 14.73
C LYS A 299 13.13 8.88 14.61
N ALA A 300 12.20 9.14 15.54
CA ALA A 300 11.53 10.43 15.62
C ALA A 300 12.53 11.53 16.05
N PRO A 301 12.42 12.75 15.51
CA PRO A 301 13.21 13.88 16.02
C PRO A 301 12.92 14.16 17.50
N ALA A 302 13.92 14.66 18.21
CA ALA A 302 13.77 15.05 19.62
C ALA A 302 12.70 16.15 19.76
N GLY A 303 11.86 16.04 20.80
CA GLY A 303 10.80 17.01 21.08
C GLY A 303 9.52 16.86 20.25
N CYS A 304 9.45 15.87 19.34
CA CYS A 304 8.22 15.57 18.61
C CYS A 304 7.17 14.84 19.48
N PRO A 305 5.87 14.94 19.14
CA PRO A 305 4.83 14.18 19.81
C PRO A 305 5.05 12.66 19.65
N ALA A 306 4.53 11.88 20.58
CA ALA A 306 4.49 10.43 20.44
C ALA A 306 3.68 10.01 19.19
N SER A 307 3.95 8.81 18.66
CA SER A 307 3.07 8.23 17.63
C SER A 307 1.63 8.13 18.14
N SER A 308 0.66 8.05 17.22
CA SER A 308 -0.76 8.02 17.58
C SER A 308 -1.18 6.85 18.49
N PHE A 309 -0.32 5.86 18.68
CA PHE A 309 -0.51 4.75 19.64
C PHE A 309 0.59 4.67 20.74
N GLY A 310 1.43 5.69 20.89
CA GLY A 310 2.46 5.75 21.93
C GLY A 310 3.68 4.83 21.73
N LYS A 311 3.68 3.95 20.72
CA LYS A 311 4.85 3.17 20.26
C LYS A 311 4.85 3.06 18.72
N PRO A 312 6.02 3.03 18.05
CA PRO A 312 6.08 2.68 16.63
C PRO A 312 5.63 1.23 16.46
N GLN A 313 4.56 0.98 15.71
CA GLN A 313 4.26 -0.41 15.35
C GLN A 313 5.24 -0.79 14.25
N THR A 314 6.13 -1.74 14.56
CA THR A 314 6.76 -2.53 13.51
C THR A 314 5.63 -3.15 12.70
N THR A 315 5.58 -2.86 11.41
CA THR A 315 4.57 -3.32 10.43
C THR A 315 4.50 -4.84 10.29
N SER A 316 5.28 -5.58 11.09
CA SER A 316 5.74 -6.94 10.85
C SER A 316 4.73 -8.04 11.17
N LYS A 317 3.58 -7.77 11.79
CA LYS A 317 2.60 -8.84 12.07
C LYS A 317 1.17 -8.41 11.80
N CYS A 318 0.71 -8.63 10.56
CA CYS A 318 -0.70 -8.92 10.35
C CYS A 318 -1.04 -10.17 11.19
N ARG A 319 -1.95 -10.05 12.15
CA ARG A 319 -2.41 -11.18 12.99
C ARG A 319 -3.74 -11.74 12.50
N LEU A 320 -4.23 -11.30 11.34
CA LEU A 320 -5.47 -11.84 10.79
C LEU A 320 -5.14 -13.18 10.15
N PRO A 321 -5.81 -14.29 10.55
CA PRO A 321 -5.59 -15.60 9.93
C PRO A 321 -5.87 -15.59 8.42
N PHE A 322 -6.63 -14.59 7.95
CA PHE A 322 -6.98 -14.37 6.55
C PHE A 322 -6.01 -13.43 5.80
N TYR A 323 -4.90 -12.97 6.40
CA TYR A 323 -3.88 -12.11 5.78
C TYR A 323 -2.44 -12.35 6.23
#